data_AF-A0A1S9C7S3-F1
#
_entry.id   AF-A0A1S9C7S3-F1
#
_cell.length_a   1.000
_cell.length_b   1.000
_cell.length_c   1.000
_cell.angle_alpha   90.00
_cell.angle_beta   90.00
_cell.angle_gamma   90.00
#
_symmetry.space_group_name_H-M   'P 1'
#
loop_
_entity.id
_entity.type
_entity.pdbx_description
1 polymer ?
#
loop_
_entity_poly.entity_id
_entity_poly.type
_entity_poly.pdbx_seq_one_letter_code
_entity_poly.pdbx_strand_id
1 'polypeptide(L)'
;MKKFFEVFSELNVYDKLRKQVENLITKSFEFSERQKKLIIIVQSTKILSHKMQKEITKQIKSRLLASADFSIHIDVRYVIPADWTLEEAWAKYKDLLIEELQRKNFRIKAILREADIIVRDNKIIINMPQKIVSDRQYNECKTYIEDLFGKKFDRKIVCELTFNQSYRTNNF
;
A
#
# COMPACT_ATOMS: atom_id res chain seq x y z
N MET A 1 9.18 -19.40 7.49
CA MET A 1 8.15 -18.64 6.74
C MET A 1 7.77 -19.46 5.52
N LYS A 2 6.49 -19.55 5.16
CA LYS A 2 6.00 -20.44 4.09
C LYS A 2 5.65 -19.67 2.82
N LYS A 3 5.86 -20.28 1.66
CA LYS A 3 5.39 -19.70 0.38
C LYS A 3 3.87 -19.66 0.37
N PHE A 4 3.31 -18.73 -0.38
CA PHE A 4 1.86 -18.50 -0.42
C PHE A 4 1.08 -19.79 -0.78
N PHE A 5 1.48 -20.49 -1.84
CA PHE A 5 0.83 -21.75 -2.24
C PHE A 5 1.17 -22.96 -1.36
N GLU A 6 2.15 -22.88 -0.46
CA GLU A 6 2.33 -23.90 0.57
C GLU A 6 1.30 -23.74 1.69
N VAL A 7 0.87 -22.50 1.96
CA VAL A 7 -0.17 -22.20 2.95
C VAL A 7 -1.57 -22.39 2.37
N PHE A 8 -1.75 -22.02 1.10
CA PHE A 8 -3.00 -22.19 0.36
C PHE A 8 -2.86 -23.30 -0.69
N SER A 9 -2.48 -24.51 -0.26
CA SER A 9 -2.18 -25.65 -1.14
C SER A 9 -3.36 -26.10 -1.99
N GLU A 10 -4.58 -25.98 -1.48
CA GLU A 10 -5.82 -26.31 -2.16
C GLU A 10 -6.29 -25.19 -3.12
N LEU A 11 -5.63 -24.02 -3.10
CA LEU A 11 -5.99 -22.90 -3.94
C LEU A 11 -5.51 -23.11 -5.38
N ASN A 12 -6.38 -23.68 -6.20
CA ASN A 12 -6.14 -23.76 -7.63
C ASN A 12 -6.51 -22.44 -8.32
N VAL A 13 -5.55 -21.79 -8.98
CA VAL A 13 -5.76 -20.56 -9.76
C VAL A 13 -5.15 -20.70 -11.15
N TYR A 14 -5.65 -19.94 -12.11
CA TYR A 14 -5.10 -19.93 -13.47
C TYR A 14 -3.63 -19.44 -13.50
N ASP A 15 -2.84 -19.94 -14.45
CA ASP A 15 -1.38 -19.79 -14.47
C ASP A 15 -0.88 -18.35 -14.37
N LYS A 16 -1.55 -17.41 -15.05
CA LYS A 16 -1.17 -15.99 -14.99
C LYS A 16 -1.29 -15.44 -13.57
N LEU A 17 -2.36 -15.76 -12.83
CA LEU A 17 -2.51 -15.37 -11.43
C LEU A 17 -1.47 -16.07 -10.54
N ARG A 18 -1.23 -17.36 -10.79
CA ARG A 18 -0.23 -18.15 -10.07
C ARG A 18 1.15 -17.50 -10.14
N LYS A 19 1.66 -17.21 -11.34
CA LYS A 19 2.97 -16.58 -11.55
C LYS A 19 3.11 -15.22 -10.87
N GLN A 20 2.00 -14.49 -10.70
CA GLN A 20 2.01 -13.18 -10.07
C GLN A 20 2.05 -13.24 -8.54
N VAL A 21 1.64 -14.36 -7.92
CA VAL A 21 1.59 -14.50 -6.44
C VAL A 21 2.47 -15.62 -5.90
N GLU A 22 3.13 -16.42 -6.75
CA GLU A 22 3.99 -17.54 -6.34
C GLU A 22 5.18 -17.12 -5.47
N ASN A 23 5.65 -15.88 -5.65
CA ASN A 23 6.78 -15.31 -4.90
C ASN A 23 6.34 -14.68 -3.57
N LEU A 24 5.04 -14.71 -3.24
CA LEU A 24 4.57 -14.20 -1.96
C LEU A 24 4.97 -15.14 -0.83
N ILE A 25 5.41 -14.53 0.27
CA ILE A 25 5.74 -15.23 1.51
C ILE A 25 4.69 -14.87 2.55
N THR A 26 3.92 -15.85 3.02
CA THR A 26 2.94 -15.64 4.09
C THR A 26 3.67 -15.46 5.41
N LYS A 27 3.32 -14.39 6.15
CA LYS A 27 3.95 -14.06 7.44
C LYS A 27 3.05 -14.40 8.61
N SER A 28 1.84 -13.89 8.60
CA SER A 28 0.91 -14.04 9.71
C SER A 28 -0.53 -13.85 9.23
N PHE A 29 -1.44 -14.22 10.12
CA PHE A 29 -2.87 -14.04 9.97
C PHE A 29 -3.36 -13.26 11.17
N GLU A 30 -4.16 -12.24 10.94
CA GLU A 30 -4.78 -11.44 11.99
C GLU A 30 -6.29 -11.45 11.76
N PHE A 31 -7.06 -11.81 12.78
CA PHE A 31 -8.52 -11.77 12.70
C PHE A 31 -9.06 -10.63 13.56
N SER A 32 -9.86 -9.76 12.95
CA SER A 32 -10.61 -8.73 13.66
C SER A 32 -12.05 -9.18 13.84
N GLU A 33 -12.39 -9.62 15.06
CA GLU A 33 -13.77 -9.99 15.41
C GLU A 33 -14.74 -8.83 15.19
N ARG A 34 -14.36 -7.62 15.63
CA ARG A 34 -15.17 -6.41 15.50
C ARG A 34 -15.48 -6.07 14.03
N GLN A 35 -14.51 -6.25 13.13
CA GLN A 35 -14.69 -5.94 11.71
C GLN A 35 -15.13 -7.15 10.88
N LYS A 36 -15.29 -8.33 11.50
CA LYS A 36 -15.45 -9.63 10.82
C LYS A 36 -14.53 -9.71 9.60
N LYS A 37 -13.22 -9.61 9.87
CA LYS A 37 -12.21 -9.48 8.82
C LYS A 37 -10.94 -10.27 9.13
N LEU A 38 -10.57 -11.16 8.22
CA LEU A 38 -9.28 -11.84 8.20
C LEU A 38 -8.27 -11.03 7.38
N ILE A 39 -7.16 -10.65 8.00
CA ILE A 39 -6.03 -9.99 7.37
C ILE A 39 -4.92 -11.02 7.19
N ILE A 40 -4.54 -11.25 5.94
CA ILE A 40 -3.46 -12.15 5.56
C ILE A 40 -2.25 -11.28 5.26
N ILE A 41 -1.25 -11.30 6.14
CA ILE A 41 -0.03 -10.50 5.95
C ILE A 41 0.96 -11.30 5.12
N VAL A 42 1.33 -10.74 3.98
CA VAL A 42 2.27 -11.37 3.04
C VAL A 42 3.43 -10.42 2.76
N GLN A 43 4.60 -10.97 2.45
CA GLN A 43 5.70 -10.24 1.87
C GLN A 43 5.82 -10.49 0.37
N SER A 44 6.18 -9.45 -0.38
CA SER A 44 6.45 -9.50 -1.81
C SER A 44 7.73 -8.74 -2.14
N THR A 45 8.51 -9.22 -3.10
CA THR A 45 9.62 -8.47 -3.70
C THR A 45 9.19 -7.61 -4.89
N LYS A 46 7.90 -7.70 -5.29
CA LYS A 46 7.32 -6.98 -6.41
C LYS A 46 6.07 -6.24 -5.97
N ILE A 47 5.85 -5.04 -6.51
CA ILE A 47 4.61 -4.31 -6.29
C ILE A 47 3.45 -5.06 -6.95
N LEU A 48 2.42 -5.35 -6.16
CA LEU A 48 1.23 -6.06 -6.63
C LEU A 48 0.11 -5.09 -6.94
N SER A 49 -0.45 -5.20 -8.14
CA SER A 49 -1.58 -4.36 -8.52
C SER A 49 -2.80 -4.63 -7.62
N HIS A 50 -3.65 -3.63 -7.44
CA HIS A 50 -4.85 -3.79 -6.62
C HIS A 50 -5.86 -4.76 -7.26
N LYS A 51 -5.93 -4.80 -8.60
CA LYS A 51 -6.68 -5.82 -9.34
C LYS A 51 -6.20 -7.23 -8.97
N MET A 52 -4.89 -7.42 -8.91
CA MET A 52 -4.27 -8.68 -8.51
C MET A 52 -4.64 -9.06 -7.08
N GLN A 53 -4.42 -8.14 -6.12
CA GLN A 53 -4.74 -8.37 -4.71
C GLN A 53 -6.22 -8.73 -4.50
N LYS A 54 -7.13 -8.05 -5.21
CA LYS A 54 -8.57 -8.37 -5.19
C LYS A 54 -8.87 -9.75 -5.74
N GLU A 55 -8.30 -10.09 -6.89
CA GLU A 55 -8.57 -11.36 -7.55
C GLU A 55 -8.12 -12.52 -6.66
N ILE A 56 -6.91 -12.47 -6.11
CA ILE A 56 -6.44 -13.53 -5.22
C ILE A 56 -7.25 -13.59 -3.92
N THR A 57 -7.67 -12.44 -3.37
CA THR A 57 -8.56 -12.38 -2.19
C THR A 57 -9.89 -13.07 -2.49
N LYS A 58 -10.46 -12.80 -3.68
CA LYS A 58 -11.70 -13.42 -4.13
C LYS A 58 -11.55 -14.93 -4.27
N GLN A 59 -10.45 -15.41 -4.87
CA GLN A 59 -10.19 -16.84 -5.03
C GLN A 59 -10.05 -17.55 -3.68
N ILE A 60 -9.32 -16.97 -2.72
CA ILE A 60 -9.24 -17.51 -1.35
C ILE A 60 -10.64 -17.57 -0.73
N LYS A 61 -11.38 -16.47 -0.82
CA LYS A 61 -12.72 -16.38 -0.23
C LYS A 61 -13.68 -17.41 -0.82
N SER A 62 -13.73 -17.54 -2.14
CA SER A 62 -14.71 -18.40 -2.81
C SER A 62 -14.34 -19.88 -2.76
N ARG A 63 -13.05 -20.23 -2.69
CA ARG A 63 -12.60 -21.63 -2.77
C ARG A 63 -12.33 -22.26 -1.41
N LEU A 64 -11.75 -21.49 -0.49
CA LEU A 64 -11.29 -22.03 0.80
C LEU A 64 -12.19 -21.62 1.97
N LEU A 65 -12.88 -20.47 1.85
CA LEU A 65 -13.58 -19.84 2.97
C LEU A 65 -14.98 -19.35 2.55
N ALA A 66 -15.65 -20.13 1.69
CA ALA A 66 -16.90 -19.75 1.05
C ALA A 66 -18.04 -19.55 2.05
N SER A 67 -18.12 -20.43 3.07
CA SER A 67 -19.13 -20.40 4.11
C SER A 67 -18.82 -19.43 5.26
N ALA A 68 -17.62 -18.85 5.29
CA ALA A 68 -17.23 -17.98 6.39
C ALA A 68 -17.98 -16.63 6.34
N ASP A 69 -18.48 -16.14 7.48
CA ASP A 69 -19.16 -14.84 7.57
C ASP A 69 -18.18 -13.68 7.87
N PHE A 70 -17.04 -13.68 7.18
CA PHE A 70 -16.04 -12.62 7.30
C PHE A 70 -15.41 -12.26 5.96
N SER A 71 -14.97 -11.01 5.86
CA SER A 71 -14.21 -10.49 4.73
C SER A 71 -12.74 -10.88 4.82
N ILE A 72 -12.05 -10.94 3.68
CA ILE A 72 -10.60 -11.21 3.61
C ILE A 72 -9.90 -9.98 3.05
N HIS A 73 -8.73 -9.66 3.58
CA HIS A 73 -7.83 -8.65 3.05
C HIS A 73 -6.41 -9.17 3.04
N ILE A 74 -5.74 -9.08 1.89
CA ILE A 74 -4.31 -9.32 1.81
C ILE A 74 -3.57 -8.01 2.09
N ASP A 75 -2.79 -7.99 3.16
CA ASP A 75 -1.88 -6.90 3.49
C ASP A 75 -0.48 -7.22 2.97
N VAL A 76 -0.17 -6.71 1.77
CA VAL A 76 1.13 -6.89 1.15
C VAL A 76 2.12 -5.90 1.75
N ARG A 77 3.20 -6.42 2.35
CA ARG A 77 4.41 -5.68 2.73
C ARG A 77 5.48 -5.97 1.69
N TYR A 78 6.25 -4.98 1.30
CA TYR A 78 7.22 -5.06 0.23
C TYR A 78 8.61 -5.17 0.82
N VAL A 79 9.30 -6.27 0.48
CA VAL A 79 10.74 -6.44 0.72
C VAL A 79 11.40 -5.95 -0.55
N ILE A 80 11.60 -4.64 -0.60
CA ILE A 80 12.24 -4.00 -1.72
C ILE A 80 13.75 -4.09 -1.52
N PRO A 81 14.54 -4.26 -2.59
CA PRO A 81 15.99 -4.15 -2.53
C PRO A 81 16.44 -2.89 -1.74
N ALA A 82 17.46 -3.04 -0.89
CA ALA A 82 17.94 -1.98 0.01
C ALA A 82 18.44 -0.72 -0.74
N ASP A 83 18.72 -0.86 -2.03
CA ASP A 83 19.16 0.19 -2.95
C ASP A 83 18.01 0.98 -3.58
N TRP A 84 16.74 0.57 -3.43
CA TRP A 84 15.66 1.40 -3.94
C TRP A 84 15.58 2.73 -3.19
N THR A 85 15.58 3.80 -3.97
CA THR A 85 15.36 5.13 -3.43
C THR A 85 13.89 5.32 -3.06
N LEU A 86 13.59 6.31 -2.23
CA LEU A 86 12.19 6.58 -1.84
C LEU A 86 11.35 6.99 -3.05
N GLU A 87 11.98 7.67 -4.01
CA GLU A 87 11.45 8.09 -5.29
C GLU A 87 10.96 6.90 -6.12
N GLU A 88 11.76 5.84 -6.21
CA GLU A 88 11.38 4.63 -6.96
C GLU A 88 10.22 3.89 -6.29
N ALA A 89 10.26 3.76 -4.96
CA ALA A 89 9.19 3.15 -4.20
C ALA A 89 7.87 3.95 -4.35
N TRP A 90 7.95 5.28 -4.23
CA TRP A 90 6.81 6.17 -4.42
C TRP A 90 6.27 6.09 -5.85
N ALA A 91 7.12 6.19 -6.87
CA ALA A 91 6.71 6.16 -8.27
C ALA A 91 5.94 4.87 -8.63
N LYS A 92 6.39 3.72 -8.11
CA LYS A 92 5.74 2.43 -8.39
C LYS A 92 4.50 2.18 -7.53
N TYR A 93 4.40 2.82 -6.35
CA TYR A 93 3.31 2.58 -5.40
C TYR A 93 2.21 3.65 -5.41
N LYS A 94 2.49 4.88 -5.87
CA LYS A 94 1.56 6.03 -5.80
C LYS A 94 0.17 5.70 -6.33
N ASP A 95 0.08 5.09 -7.50
CA ASP A 95 -1.22 4.79 -8.11
C ASP A 95 -2.02 3.79 -7.27
N LEU A 96 -1.35 2.79 -6.71
CA LEU A 96 -1.97 1.82 -5.80
C LEU A 96 -2.41 2.47 -4.51
N LEU A 97 -1.61 3.37 -3.96
CA LEU A 97 -1.97 4.16 -2.80
C LEU A 97 -3.24 4.98 -3.05
N ILE A 98 -3.34 5.69 -4.17
CA ILE A 98 -4.53 6.48 -4.53
C ILE A 98 -5.77 5.58 -4.66
N GLU A 99 -5.64 4.39 -5.23
CA GLU A 99 -6.72 3.40 -5.29
C GLU A 99 -7.12 2.84 -3.92
N GLU A 100 -6.16 2.55 -3.05
CA GLU A 100 -6.43 2.09 -1.68
C GLU A 100 -7.15 3.16 -0.86
N LEU A 101 -6.70 4.42 -0.98
CA LEU A 101 -7.27 5.56 -0.29
C LEU A 101 -8.71 5.87 -0.75
N GLN A 102 -9.06 5.62 -2.00
CA GLN A 102 -10.44 5.74 -2.48
C GLN A 102 -11.43 4.96 -1.61
N ARG A 103 -10.99 3.87 -0.99
CA ARG A 103 -11.82 2.99 -0.16
C ARG A 103 -11.67 3.24 1.33
N LYS A 104 -10.47 3.65 1.76
CA LYS A 104 -10.11 3.74 3.18
C LYS A 104 -10.17 5.16 3.72
N ASN A 105 -9.73 6.15 2.94
CA ASN A 105 -9.62 7.53 3.39
C ASN A 105 -9.68 8.51 2.21
N PHE A 106 -10.91 8.86 1.82
CA PHE A 106 -11.18 9.78 0.70
C PHE A 106 -10.56 11.17 0.90
N ARG A 107 -10.41 11.63 2.16
CA ARG A 107 -9.84 12.94 2.46
C ARG A 107 -8.36 12.99 2.12
N ILE A 108 -7.58 12.00 2.59
CA ILE A 108 -6.14 11.92 2.24
C ILE A 108 -5.96 11.75 0.73
N LYS A 109 -6.84 10.98 0.07
CA LYS A 109 -6.84 10.88 -1.39
C LYS A 109 -6.95 12.25 -2.06
N ALA A 110 -7.90 13.09 -1.61
CA ALA A 110 -8.12 14.41 -2.18
C ALA A 110 -6.87 15.29 -2.03
N ILE A 111 -6.24 15.28 -0.85
CA ILE A 111 -4.99 16.02 -0.60
C ILE A 111 -3.90 15.58 -1.58
N LEU A 112 -3.64 14.27 -1.71
CA LEU A 112 -2.57 13.76 -2.59
C LEU A 112 -2.84 13.98 -4.08
N ARG A 113 -4.09 14.24 -4.48
CA ARG A 113 -4.45 14.53 -5.87
C ARG A 113 -4.25 16.00 -6.22
N GLU A 114 -4.53 16.90 -5.29
CA GLU A 114 -4.37 18.34 -5.48
C GLU A 114 -2.94 18.83 -5.20
N ALA A 115 -2.16 18.04 -4.47
CA ALA A 115 -0.77 18.34 -4.15
C ALA A 115 0.17 18.00 -5.31
N ASP A 116 1.15 18.87 -5.53
CA ASP A 116 2.41 18.47 -6.16
C ASP A 116 3.23 17.68 -5.15
N ILE A 117 3.69 16.49 -5.53
CA ILE A 117 4.42 15.60 -4.62
C ILE A 117 5.86 15.50 -5.06
N ILE A 118 6.74 15.96 -4.18
CA ILE A 118 8.19 15.89 -4.41
C ILE A 118 8.76 14.87 -3.45
N VAL A 119 9.49 13.91 -4.02
CA VAL A 119 10.19 12.88 -3.25
C VAL A 119 11.67 13.08 -3.46
N ARG A 120 12.39 13.26 -2.35
CA ARG A 120 13.84 13.47 -2.32
C ARG A 120 14.43 12.78 -1.10
N ASP A 121 15.44 11.96 -1.33
CA ASP A 121 16.18 11.23 -0.30
C ASP A 121 15.27 10.33 0.55
N ASN A 122 14.95 10.79 1.76
CA ASN A 122 14.08 10.11 2.71
C ASN A 122 12.88 10.98 3.13
N LYS A 123 12.53 11.96 2.29
CA LYS A 123 11.48 12.93 2.52
C LYS A 123 10.45 12.91 1.40
N ILE A 124 9.18 12.98 1.79
CA ILE A 124 8.04 13.24 0.90
C ILE A 124 7.50 14.62 1.25
N ILE A 125 7.53 15.51 0.27
CA ILE A 125 6.97 16.85 0.39
C ILE A 125 5.66 16.88 -0.36
N ILE A 126 4.60 17.18 0.37
CA ILE A 126 3.26 17.45 -0.15
C ILE A 126 3.20 18.97 -0.36
N ASN A 127 3.22 19.46 -1.58
CA ASN A 127 3.17 20.88 -1.90
C ASN A 127 1.79 21.23 -2.44
N MET A 128 1.00 21.95 -1.65
CA MET A 128 -0.35 22.36 -2.03
C MET A 128 -0.33 23.76 -2.67
N PRO A 129 -1.13 24.03 -3.71
CA PRO A 129 -1.18 25.35 -4.33
C PRO A 129 -1.69 26.44 -3.37
N GLN A 130 -2.54 26.07 -2.42
CA GLN A 130 -3.13 26.96 -1.42
C GLN A 130 -3.44 26.21 -0.12
N LYS A 131 -3.50 26.94 1.01
CA LYS A 131 -3.88 26.38 2.31
C LYS A 131 -5.39 26.17 2.39
N ILE A 132 -5.85 25.05 1.84
CA ILE A 132 -7.26 24.61 1.87
C ILE A 132 -7.53 23.53 2.91
N VAL A 133 -6.49 23.04 3.58
CA VAL A 133 -6.58 22.03 4.64
C VAL A 133 -6.20 22.62 5.99
N SER A 134 -6.90 22.20 7.04
CA SER A 134 -6.52 22.53 8.42
C SER A 134 -5.22 21.82 8.81
N ASP A 135 -4.52 22.37 9.80
CA ASP A 135 -3.29 21.78 10.33
C ASP A 135 -3.53 20.37 10.89
N ARG A 136 -4.73 20.12 11.44
CA ARG A 136 -5.15 18.78 11.87
C ARG A 136 -5.22 17.80 10.71
N GLN A 137 -5.92 18.15 9.63
CA GLN A 137 -6.04 17.28 8.44
C GLN A 137 -4.69 17.02 7.79
N TYR A 138 -3.80 18.03 7.81
CA TYR A 138 -2.43 17.85 7.39
C TYR A 138 -1.71 16.83 8.27
N ASN A 139 -1.72 17.00 9.59
CA ASN A 139 -1.03 16.08 10.50
C ASN A 139 -1.56 14.64 10.34
N GLU A 140 -2.87 14.48 10.14
CA GLU A 140 -3.48 13.18 9.81
C GLU A 140 -2.92 12.60 8.50
N CYS A 141 -2.76 13.42 7.45
CA CYS A 141 -2.16 13.00 6.18
C CYS A 141 -0.68 12.65 6.33
N LYS A 142 0.09 13.48 7.04
CA LYS A 142 1.51 13.28 7.34
C LYS A 142 1.73 11.95 8.05
N THR A 143 1.11 11.77 9.21
CA THR A 143 1.25 10.55 10.02
C THR A 143 0.84 9.33 9.21
N TYR A 144 -0.25 9.43 8.43
CA TYR A 144 -0.67 8.33 7.58
C TYR A 144 0.39 7.92 6.56
N ILE A 145 1.04 8.88 5.88
CA ILE A 145 2.06 8.57 4.87
C ILE A 145 3.32 7.99 5.53
N GLU A 146 3.75 8.54 6.66
CA GLU A 146 4.90 8.02 7.42
C GLU A 146 4.63 6.58 7.91
N ASP A 147 3.47 6.33 8.53
CA ASP A 147 3.06 5.01 9.01
C ASP A 147 2.90 4.00 7.86
N LEU A 148 2.35 4.46 6.73
CA LEU A 148 2.19 3.65 5.54
C LEU A 148 3.54 3.17 5.03
N PHE A 149 4.53 4.05 4.93
CA PHE A 149 5.86 3.67 4.46
C PHE A 149 6.61 2.79 5.46
N GLY A 150 6.49 3.07 6.76
CA GLY A 150 6.99 2.18 7.80
C GLY A 150 6.38 0.79 7.72
N LYS A 151 5.05 0.71 7.55
CA LYS A 151 4.34 -0.58 7.50
C LYS A 151 4.56 -1.35 6.20
N LYS A 152 4.50 -0.66 5.06
CA LYS A 152 4.53 -1.28 3.72
C LYS A 152 5.94 -1.56 3.24
N PHE A 153 6.91 -0.74 3.59
CA PHE A 153 8.27 -0.81 3.05
C PHE A 153 9.35 -0.96 4.13
N ASP A 154 8.96 -1.04 5.41
CA ASP A 154 9.90 -1.04 6.55
C ASP A 154 10.85 0.16 6.53
N ARG A 155 10.33 1.30 6.03
CA ARG A 155 11.12 2.51 5.80
C ARG A 155 10.55 3.67 6.60
N LYS A 156 11.36 4.18 7.52
CA LYS A 156 11.09 5.45 8.18
C LYS A 156 11.35 6.58 7.19
N ILE A 157 10.38 7.43 6.97
CA ILE A 157 10.49 8.62 6.11
C ILE A 157 10.05 9.87 6.89
N VAL A 158 10.32 11.04 6.34
CA VAL A 158 9.77 12.31 6.85
C VAL A 158 8.75 12.82 5.83
N CYS A 159 7.53 13.13 6.29
CA CYS A 159 6.54 13.79 5.46
C CYS A 159 6.37 15.26 5.88
N GLU A 160 6.39 16.16 4.90
CA GLU A 160 6.25 17.61 5.11
C GLU A 160 5.16 18.18 4.19
N LEU A 161 4.46 19.21 4.65
CA LEU A 161 3.53 20.00 3.83
C LEU A 161 4.09 21.39 3.63
N THR A 162 4.04 21.82 2.38
CA THR A 162 4.39 23.17 1.96
C THR A 162 3.23 23.75 1.15
N PHE A 163 3.18 25.08 1.06
CA PHE A 163 2.15 25.78 0.32
C PHE A 163 2.79 26.71 -0.70
N ASN A 164 2.36 26.61 -1.96
CA ASN A 164 2.79 27.47 -3.07
C ASN A 164 4.32 27.57 -3.21
N GLN A 165 5.05 26.50 -2.94
CA GLN A 165 6.49 26.47 -3.17
C GLN A 165 6.75 25.99 -4.59
N SER A 166 7.41 26.81 -5.40
CA SER A 166 7.88 26.40 -6.74
C SER A 166 9.22 25.69 -6.59
N TYR A 167 9.20 24.37 -6.67
CA TYR A 167 10.43 23.58 -6.69
C TYR A 167 10.95 23.56 -8.13
N ARG A 168 12.00 24.35 -8.41
CA ARG A 168 12.70 24.26 -9.69
C ARG A 168 13.30 22.86 -9.81
N THR A 169 12.84 22.06 -10.77
CA THR A 169 13.49 20.84 -11.23
C THR A 169 14.85 21.23 -11.81
N ASN A 170 15.88 21.30 -10.97
CA ASN A 170 17.25 21.29 -11.46
C ASN A 170 17.53 19.87 -11.95
N ASN A 171 17.40 19.67 -13.25
CA ASN A 171 17.99 18.54 -13.96
C ASN A 171 19.51 18.68 -13.84
N PHE A 172 20.16 17.70 -13.21
CA PHE A 172 21.56 17.38 -13.42
C PHE A 172 21.66 15.93 -13.87
#